data_AF-A0A1B6CPQ3-F1
#
_entry.id   AF-A0A1B6CPQ3-F1
#
_cell.length_a   1.000
_cell.length_b   1.000
_cell.length_c   1.000
_cell.angle_alpha   90.00
_cell.angle_beta   90.00
_cell.angle_gamma   90.00
#
_symmetry.space_group_name_H-M   'P 1'
#
loop_
_entity.id
_entity.type
_entity.pdbx_description
1 polymer ?
#
loop_
_entity_poly.entity_id
_entity_poly.type
_entity_poly.pdbx_seq_one_letter_code
_entity_poly.pdbx_strand_id
1 'polypeptide(L)'
;ETEFSKVFLCLQGLYMEDYIPSRVWELKEMKAKKINTFMGKVNGTDVFRVDIKIYIQIKRHASVFISSYVMPGFVMIVLSLSSLWFSPTHPQRIPVICLLALLQTLYLLYLGYKIPSNGAKIPRIVVFYGGSLTISTTLLILTVLSRSISTFKTKPSSISEILRKLESYDRINFFKFSDVKENENSTSSQPNEWQQLVLFINKAAF
;
A
#
# COMPACT_ATOMS: atom_id res chain seq x y z
N GLU A 1 -14.89 -35.22 11.90
CA GLU A 1 -14.93 -36.39 11.00
C GLU A 1 -14.21 -36.00 9.72
N THR A 2 -12.97 -36.46 9.55
CA THR A 2 -12.12 -36.12 8.40
C THR A 2 -12.35 -37.14 7.29
N GLU A 3 -13.26 -36.84 6.38
CA GLU A 3 -13.43 -37.57 5.13
C GLU A 3 -12.19 -37.36 4.25
N PHE A 4 -11.37 -38.41 4.12
CA PHE A 4 -10.29 -38.44 3.15
C PHE A 4 -10.90 -38.77 1.77
N SER A 5 -11.01 -37.75 0.92
CA SER A 5 -11.41 -37.91 -0.48
C SER A 5 -10.43 -38.85 -1.19
N LYS A 6 -10.97 -39.93 -1.80
CA LYS A 6 -10.17 -40.97 -2.46
C LYS A 6 -9.65 -40.44 -3.80
N VAL A 7 -8.33 -40.44 -3.95
CA VAL A 7 -7.66 -39.95 -5.16
C VAL A 7 -7.21 -41.15 -5.99
N PHE A 8 -7.85 -41.38 -7.15
CA PHE A 8 -7.49 -42.46 -8.08
C PHE A 8 -6.48 -42.00 -9.13
N LEU A 9 -5.38 -42.75 -9.26
CA LEU A 9 -4.35 -42.54 -10.28
C LEU A 9 -4.73 -43.33 -11.54
N CYS A 10 -5.24 -42.66 -12.57
CA CYS A 10 -5.47 -43.28 -13.87
C CYS A 10 -4.25 -43.02 -14.79
N LEU A 11 -3.96 -43.96 -15.69
CA LEU A 11 -2.78 -43.99 -16.58
C LEU A 11 -2.62 -42.73 -17.48
N GLN A 12 -3.63 -41.87 -17.58
CA GLN A 12 -3.61 -40.63 -18.36
C GLN A 12 -4.07 -39.38 -17.59
N GLY A 13 -4.40 -39.49 -16.30
CA GLY A 13 -4.90 -38.36 -15.51
C GLY A 13 -5.38 -38.74 -14.11
N LEU A 14 -5.42 -37.75 -13.22
CA LEU A 14 -5.99 -37.87 -11.88
C LEU A 14 -7.48 -37.53 -11.94
N TYR A 15 -8.33 -38.51 -11.61
CA TYR A 15 -9.78 -38.31 -11.53
C TYR A 15 -10.15 -38.07 -10.07
N MET A 16 -10.75 -36.91 -9.77
CA MET A 16 -11.40 -36.66 -8.49
C MET A 16 -12.89 -36.94 -8.66
N GLU A 17 -13.40 -38.01 -8.05
CA GLU A 17 -14.85 -38.26 -7.95
C GLU A 17 -15.53 -37.17 -7.11
N ASP A 18 -14.85 -36.68 -6.06
CA ASP A 18 -15.41 -35.71 -5.11
C ASP A 18 -14.71 -34.36 -5.17
N TYR A 19 -14.61 -33.74 -6.35
CA TYR A 19 -14.11 -32.37 -6.42
C TYR A 19 -15.12 -31.41 -5.78
N ILE A 20 -14.76 -30.84 -4.63
CA ILE A 20 -15.54 -29.81 -3.96
C ILE A 20 -15.09 -28.44 -4.50
N PRO A 21 -15.92 -27.75 -5.31
CA PRO A 21 -15.56 -26.44 -5.83
C PRO A 21 -15.44 -25.44 -4.68
N SER A 22 -14.35 -24.66 -4.66
CA SER A 22 -14.11 -23.62 -3.66
C SER A 22 -14.28 -22.22 -4.26
N ARG A 23 -14.84 -21.30 -3.50
CA ARG A 23 -14.93 -19.88 -3.88
C ARG A 23 -13.55 -19.18 -3.87
N VAL A 24 -12.56 -19.75 -3.19
CA VAL A 24 -11.25 -19.11 -2.96
C VAL A 24 -10.19 -19.60 -3.95
N TRP A 25 -10.28 -20.87 -4.35
CA TRP A 25 -9.27 -21.54 -5.17
C TRP A 25 -9.92 -22.26 -6.35
N GLU A 26 -9.39 -21.97 -7.54
CA GLU A 26 -9.73 -22.62 -8.79
C GLU A 26 -8.64 -23.66 -9.12
N LEU A 27 -9.03 -24.92 -9.33
CA LEU A 27 -8.11 -25.94 -9.80
C LEU A 27 -7.90 -25.75 -11.31
N LYS A 28 -6.65 -25.58 -11.75
CA LYS A 28 -6.31 -25.42 -13.17
C LYS A 28 -5.88 -26.72 -13.80
N GLU A 29 -4.93 -27.40 -13.18
CA GLU A 29 -4.35 -28.61 -13.73
C GLU A 29 -3.82 -29.50 -12.60
N MET A 30 -3.89 -30.81 -12.82
CA MET A 30 -3.33 -31.81 -11.92
C MET A 30 -2.57 -32.85 -12.74
N LYS A 31 -1.32 -33.13 -12.36
CA LYS A 31 -0.45 -34.09 -13.05
C LYS A 31 0.15 -35.05 -12.04
N ALA A 32 0.09 -36.35 -12.32
CA ALA A 32 0.82 -37.36 -11.55
C ALA A 32 2.03 -37.85 -12.34
N LYS A 33 3.16 -38.01 -11.66
CA LYS A 33 4.34 -38.66 -12.21
C LYS A 33 4.83 -39.72 -11.25
N LYS A 34 4.90 -40.97 -11.72
CA LYS A 34 5.61 -42.05 -11.04
C LYS A 34 7.11 -41.84 -11.22
N ILE A 35 7.86 -41.86 -10.12
CA ILE A 35 9.31 -41.73 -10.10
C ILE A 35 9.87 -42.93 -9.36
N ASN A 36 10.78 -43.65 -10.02
CA ASN A 36 11.50 -44.74 -9.39
C ASN A 36 12.87 -44.20 -8.97
N THR A 37 13.08 -44.03 -7.67
CA THR A 37 14.34 -43.56 -7.09
C THR A 37 15.19 -44.78 -6.74
N PHE A 38 16.35 -44.92 -7.37
CA PHE A 38 17.30 -45.98 -7.02
C PHE A 38 17.86 -45.73 -5.62
N MET A 39 17.79 -46.73 -4.74
CA MET A 39 18.14 -46.61 -3.34
C MET A 39 19.46 -47.31 -2.97
N GLY A 40 20.09 -47.99 -3.94
CA GLY A 40 21.33 -48.74 -3.76
C GLY A 40 21.13 -50.25 -3.95
N LYS A 41 22.20 -51.02 -3.71
CA LYS A 41 22.17 -52.48 -3.76
C LYS A 41 22.12 -53.08 -2.36
N VAL A 42 21.19 -54.00 -2.13
CA VAL A 42 21.16 -54.86 -0.92
C VAL A 42 21.40 -56.29 -1.38
N ASN A 43 22.45 -56.94 -0.88
CA ASN A 43 22.83 -58.32 -1.23
C ASN A 43 22.89 -58.57 -2.75
N GLY A 44 23.45 -57.62 -3.51
CA GLY A 44 23.58 -57.73 -4.97
C GLY A 44 22.30 -57.40 -5.78
N THR A 45 21.17 -57.16 -5.11
CA THR A 45 19.90 -56.79 -5.76
C THR A 45 19.73 -55.28 -5.78
N ASP A 46 19.40 -54.72 -6.95
CA ASP A 46 19.06 -53.30 -7.10
C ASP A 46 17.72 -53.00 -6.43
N VAL A 47 17.73 -52.16 -5.40
CA VAL A 47 16.52 -51.76 -4.68
C VAL A 47 16.07 -50.39 -5.17
N PHE A 48 14.83 -50.31 -5.64
CA PHE A 48 14.19 -49.07 -6.07
C PHE A 48 13.07 -48.69 -5.10
N ARG A 49 13.03 -47.43 -4.71
CA ARG A 49 11.87 -46.80 -4.07
C ARG A 49 10.96 -46.25 -5.15
N VAL A 50 9.69 -46.61 -5.12
CA VAL A 50 8.68 -46.05 -6.02
C VAL A 50 7.99 -44.89 -5.32
N ASP A 51 8.23 -43.68 -5.78
CA ASP A 51 7.60 -42.45 -5.31
C ASP A 51 6.56 -41.96 -6.34
N ILE A 52 5.42 -41.46 -5.88
CA ILE A 52 4.41 -40.85 -6.75
C ILE A 52 4.39 -39.35 -6.44
N LYS A 53 4.80 -38.52 -7.41
CA LYS A 53 4.73 -37.05 -7.28
C LYS A 53 3.46 -36.53 -7.93
N ILE A 54 2.68 -35.80 -7.16
CA ILE A 54 1.46 -35.16 -7.61
C ILE A 54 1.72 -33.66 -7.69
N TYR A 55 1.57 -33.10 -8.88
CA TYR A 55 1.65 -31.68 -9.15
C TYR A 55 0.24 -31.14 -9.27
N ILE A 56 -0.12 -30.21 -8.38
CA ILE A 56 -1.44 -29.57 -8.36
C ILE A 56 -1.22 -28.09 -8.65
N GLN A 57 -1.73 -27.63 -9.80
CA GLN A 57 -1.72 -26.23 -10.16
C GLN A 57 -3.06 -25.60 -9.78
N ILE A 58 -3.02 -24.78 -8.73
CA ILE A 58 -4.16 -24.02 -8.24
C ILE A 58 -3.99 -22.54 -8.56
N LYS A 59 -5.09 -21.88 -8.92
CA LYS A 59 -5.17 -20.43 -9.12
C LYS A 59 -6.07 -19.83 -8.04
N ARG A 60 -5.63 -18.74 -7.41
CA ARG A 60 -6.48 -18.01 -6.45
C ARG A 60 -7.46 -17.10 -7.20
N HIS A 61 -8.71 -17.04 -6.77
CA HIS A 61 -9.67 -16.07 -7.30
C HIS A 61 -9.26 -14.65 -6.90
N ALA A 62 -8.97 -13.80 -7.89
CA ALA A 62 -8.44 -12.46 -7.66
C ALA A 62 -9.50 -11.46 -7.17
N SER A 63 -10.79 -11.65 -7.52
CA SER A 63 -11.87 -10.70 -7.20
C SER A 63 -12.04 -10.47 -5.71
N VAL A 64 -12.08 -11.55 -4.92
CA VAL A 64 -12.20 -11.50 -3.46
C VAL A 64 -10.97 -10.83 -2.85
N PHE A 65 -9.79 -11.09 -3.40
CA PHE A 65 -8.55 -10.52 -2.90
C PHE A 65 -8.46 -9.01 -3.17
N ILE A 66 -8.90 -8.55 -4.35
CA ILE A 66 -8.91 -7.13 -4.70
C ILE A 66 -9.86 -6.37 -3.77
N SER A 67 -11.08 -6.87 -3.57
CA SER A 67 -12.06 -6.18 -2.72
C SER A 67 -11.64 -6.12 -1.24
N SER A 68 -11.08 -7.19 -0.70
CA SER A 68 -10.74 -7.23 0.74
C SER A 68 -9.39 -6.62 1.07
N TYR A 69 -8.44 -6.66 0.13
CA TYR A 69 -7.08 -6.20 0.40
C TYR A 69 -6.72 -4.92 -0.35
N VAL A 70 -7.07 -4.76 -1.63
CA VAL A 70 -6.64 -3.56 -2.38
C VAL A 70 -7.49 -2.34 -2.00
N MET A 71 -8.80 -2.54 -1.82
CA MET A 71 -9.76 -1.48 -1.50
C MET A 71 -9.39 -0.67 -0.25
N PRO A 72 -9.11 -1.27 0.94
CA PRO A 72 -8.74 -0.50 2.11
C PRO A 72 -7.44 0.31 1.91
N GLY A 73 -6.48 -0.17 1.11
CA GLY A 73 -5.28 0.62 0.81
C GLY A 73 -5.53 1.81 -0.08
N PHE A 74 -6.40 1.65 -1.07
CA PHE A 74 -6.83 2.77 -1.90
C PHE A 74 -7.52 3.85 -1.06
N VAL A 75 -8.42 3.45 -0.16
CA VAL A 75 -9.07 4.36 0.80
C VAL A 75 -8.04 5.11 1.63
N MET A 76 -7.03 4.42 2.17
CA MET A 76 -5.97 5.06 2.95
C MET A 76 -5.15 6.09 2.16
N ILE A 77 -4.86 5.83 0.88
CA ILE A 77 -4.17 6.79 0.00
C ILE A 77 -5.05 8.01 -0.28
N VAL A 78 -6.34 7.79 -0.54
CA VAL A 78 -7.28 8.90 -0.73
C VAL A 78 -7.40 9.73 0.54
N LEU A 79 -7.47 9.11 1.72
CA LEU A 79 -7.51 9.85 2.99
C LEU A 79 -6.20 10.62 3.27
N SER A 80 -5.04 10.07 2.92
CA SER A 80 -3.77 10.79 3.07
C SER A 80 -3.67 11.99 2.12
N LEU A 81 -4.20 11.88 0.89
CA LEU A 81 -4.34 13.01 -0.04
C LEU A 81 -5.37 14.03 0.47
N SER A 82 -6.52 13.60 0.99
CA SER A 82 -7.53 14.50 1.56
C SER A 82 -6.99 15.30 2.75
N SER A 83 -5.98 14.78 3.45
CA SER A 83 -5.31 15.54 4.50
C SER A 83 -4.51 16.76 3.98
N LEU A 84 -4.14 16.79 2.69
CA LEU A 84 -3.53 17.98 2.07
C LEU A 84 -4.55 19.09 1.86
N TRP A 85 -5.83 18.75 1.65
CA TRP A 85 -6.90 19.74 1.48
C TRP A 85 -7.23 20.47 2.77
N PHE A 86 -6.90 19.91 3.93
CA PHE A 86 -7.08 20.60 5.20
C PHE A 86 -6.13 21.80 5.32
N SER A 87 -6.69 22.97 5.62
CA SER A 87 -5.92 24.19 5.84
C SER A 87 -4.82 23.99 6.90
N PRO A 88 -3.58 24.45 6.67
CA PRO A 88 -2.42 24.22 7.55
C PRO A 88 -2.58 24.79 8.97
N THR A 89 -3.56 25.67 9.18
CA THR A 89 -3.89 26.27 10.48
C THR A 89 -4.82 25.40 11.34
N HIS A 90 -5.43 24.34 10.81
CA HIS A 90 -6.34 23.51 11.61
C HIS A 90 -5.58 22.65 12.65
N PRO A 91 -5.91 22.76 13.95
CA PRO A 91 -5.21 22.01 15.00
C PRO A 91 -5.42 20.49 14.92
N GLN A 92 -6.50 20.04 14.29
CA GLN A 92 -6.85 18.62 14.15
C GLN A 92 -6.08 17.91 13.02
N ARG A 93 -5.37 18.64 12.16
CA ARG A 93 -4.68 18.05 10.99
C ARG A 93 -3.56 17.08 11.38
N ILE A 94 -2.73 17.45 12.37
CA ILE A 94 -1.62 16.61 12.84
C ILE A 94 -2.11 15.27 13.43
N PRO A 95 -3.05 15.24 14.39
CA PRO A 95 -3.50 13.96 14.95
C PRO A 95 -4.16 13.06 13.89
N VAL A 96 -4.86 13.63 12.89
CA VAL A 96 -5.43 12.87 11.78
C VAL A 96 -4.35 12.22 10.91
N ILE A 97 -3.30 12.96 10.53
CA ILE A 97 -2.17 12.41 9.75
C ILE A 97 -1.43 11.32 10.54
N CYS A 98 -1.21 11.55 11.83
CA CYS A 98 -0.59 10.54 12.71
C CYS A 98 -1.43 9.27 12.79
N LEU A 99 -2.75 9.38 12.96
CA LEU A 99 -3.65 8.24 12.99
C LEU A 99 -3.69 7.50 11.65
N LEU A 100 -3.66 8.21 10.53
CA LEU A 100 -3.55 7.61 9.19
C LEU A 100 -2.24 6.83 9.03
N ALA A 101 -1.11 7.39 9.47
CA ALA A 101 0.18 6.70 9.42
C ALA A 101 0.23 5.44 10.31
N LEU A 102 -0.38 5.50 11.50
CA LEU A 102 -0.51 4.35 12.39
C LEU A 102 -1.39 3.25 11.78
N LEU A 103 -2.56 3.60 11.22
CA LEU A 103 -3.43 2.66 10.54
C LEU A 103 -2.74 2.00 9.34
N GLN A 104 -1.97 2.76 8.57
CA GLN A 104 -1.23 2.23 7.42
C GLN A 104 -0.15 1.22 7.86
N THR A 105 0.53 1.51 8.97
CA THR A 105 1.54 0.64 9.57
C THR A 105 0.90 -0.65 10.12
N LEU A 106 -0.22 -0.53 10.83
CA LEU A 106 -0.96 -1.67 11.37
C LEU A 106 -1.49 -2.58 10.25
N TYR A 107 -1.98 -1.99 9.16
CA TYR A 107 -2.45 -2.74 8.01
C TYR A 107 -1.32 -3.52 7.33
N LEU A 108 -0.13 -2.92 7.21
CA LEU A 108 1.05 -3.59 6.67
C LEU A 108 1.49 -4.77 7.56
N LEU A 109 1.45 -4.60 8.89
CA LEU A 109 1.74 -5.68 9.85
C LEU A 109 0.73 -6.82 9.73
N TYR A 110 -0.56 -6.49 9.60
CA TYR A 110 -1.62 -7.48 9.38
C TYR A 110 -1.39 -8.29 8.09
N LEU A 111 -1.01 -7.63 6.99
CA LEU A 111 -0.63 -8.31 5.75
C LEU A 111 0.59 -9.22 5.94
N GLY A 112 1.59 -8.78 6.71
CA GLY A 112 2.76 -9.58 7.04
C GLY A 112 2.43 -10.85 7.81
N TYR A 113 1.43 -10.81 8.69
CA TYR A 113 0.95 -11.99 9.41
C TYR A 113 0.14 -12.94 8.52
N LYS A 114 -0.69 -12.39 7.62
CA LYS A 114 -1.54 -13.20 6.73
C LYS A 114 -0.80 -13.82 5.56
N ILE A 115 0.26 -13.19 5.07
CA ILE A 115 1.05 -13.68 3.94
C ILE A 115 2.20 -14.51 4.50
N PRO A 116 2.22 -15.84 4.28
CA PRO A 116 3.31 -16.65 4.78
C PRO A 116 4.62 -16.23 4.09
N SER A 117 5.69 -16.13 4.87
CA SER A 117 7.03 -15.74 4.41
C SER A 117 7.74 -16.87 3.64
N ASN A 118 7.05 -17.45 2.66
CA ASN A 118 7.46 -18.68 1.97
C ASN A 118 8.06 -18.43 0.58
N GLY A 119 8.29 -17.18 0.18
CA GLY A 119 8.73 -16.82 -1.17
C GLY A 119 10.11 -16.17 -1.20
N ALA A 120 10.94 -16.55 -2.17
CA ALA A 120 12.18 -15.84 -2.52
C ALA A 120 11.93 -14.41 -3.07
N LYS A 121 10.67 -14.06 -3.36
CA LYS A 121 10.25 -12.78 -3.93
C LYS A 121 9.21 -12.10 -3.04
N ILE A 122 9.43 -10.83 -2.75
CA ILE A 122 8.51 -10.01 -1.96
C ILE A 122 7.17 -9.87 -2.70
N PRO A 123 6.03 -10.12 -2.04
CA PRO A 123 4.71 -9.92 -2.64
C PRO A 123 4.52 -8.47 -3.10
N ARG A 124 4.02 -8.28 -4.32
CA ARG A 124 3.82 -6.93 -4.91
C ARG A 124 2.92 -6.02 -4.06
N ILE A 125 1.94 -6.61 -3.37
CA ILE A 125 1.04 -5.87 -2.48
C ILE A 125 1.80 -5.20 -1.32
N VAL A 126 2.78 -5.89 -0.74
CA VAL A 126 3.59 -5.36 0.37
C VAL A 126 4.43 -4.16 -0.11
N VAL A 127 4.98 -4.24 -1.32
CA VAL A 127 5.74 -3.13 -1.94
C VAL A 127 4.84 -1.91 -2.19
N PHE A 128 3.61 -2.14 -2.68
CA PHE A 128 2.64 -1.07 -2.89
C PHE A 128 2.29 -0.34 -1.58
N TYR A 129 1.98 -1.11 -0.53
CA TYR A 129 1.70 -0.53 0.79
C TYR A 129 2.92 0.15 1.41
N GLY A 130 4.11 -0.42 1.25
CA GLY A 130 5.36 0.24 1.66
C GLY A 130 5.53 1.61 1.01
N GLY A 131 5.31 1.72 -0.31
CA GLY A 131 5.39 3.00 -1.03
C GLY A 131 4.36 4.03 -0.53
N SER A 132 3.13 3.60 -0.27
CA SER A 132 2.11 4.49 0.29
C SER A 132 2.43 4.96 1.73
N LEU A 133 3.11 4.13 2.53
CA LEU A 133 3.59 4.54 3.86
C LEU A 133 4.69 5.60 3.74
N THR A 134 5.60 5.45 2.78
CA THR A 134 6.63 6.45 2.47
C THR A 134 6.00 7.79 2.10
N ILE A 135 4.98 7.78 1.23
CA ILE A 135 4.23 9.00 0.85
C ILE A 135 3.55 9.62 2.07
N SER A 136 2.85 8.84 2.89
CA SER A 136 2.20 9.38 4.10
C SER A 136 3.21 9.95 5.10
N THR A 137 4.42 9.39 5.17
CA THR A 137 5.49 9.87 6.05
C THR A 137 6.09 11.17 5.54
N THR A 138 6.35 11.30 4.24
CA THR A 138 6.83 12.56 3.65
C THR A 138 5.80 13.68 3.81
N LEU A 139 4.51 13.37 3.68
CA LEU A 139 3.41 14.31 3.95
C LEU A 139 3.35 14.76 5.42
N LEU A 140 3.58 13.84 6.36
CA LEU A 140 3.67 14.16 7.78
C LEU A 140 4.83 15.12 8.04
N ILE A 141 6.03 14.80 7.53
CA ILE A 141 7.22 15.65 7.67
C ILE A 141 6.95 17.04 7.09
N LEU A 142 6.37 17.13 5.89
CA LEU A 142 6.03 18.40 5.26
C LEU A 142 5.05 19.22 6.09
N THR A 143 4.04 18.57 6.68
CA THR A 143 3.03 19.23 7.51
C THR A 143 3.64 19.76 8.82
N VAL A 144 4.50 18.96 9.47
CA VAL A 144 5.20 19.38 10.70
C VAL A 144 6.14 20.54 10.41
N LEU A 145 6.90 20.47 9.31
CA LEU A 145 7.78 21.55 8.89
C LEU A 145 6.99 22.84 8.61
N SER A 146 5.86 22.74 7.91
CA SER A 146 4.97 23.86 7.62
C SER A 146 4.44 24.53 8.90
N ARG A 147 4.10 23.74 9.92
CA ARG A 147 3.67 24.27 11.23
C ARG A 147 4.82 24.92 12.00
N SER A 148 5.99 24.28 11.99
CA SER A 148 7.20 24.84 12.62
C SER A 148 7.53 26.19 12.00
N ILE A 149 7.50 26.27 10.67
CA ILE A 149 7.70 27.48 9.89
C ILE A 149 6.69 28.57 10.27
N SER A 150 5.40 28.22 10.34
CA SER A 150 4.33 29.16 10.71
C SER A 150 4.45 29.74 12.13
N THR A 151 5.20 29.07 13.01
CA THR A 151 5.38 29.50 14.40
C THR A 151 6.49 30.55 14.53
N PHE A 152 7.39 30.66 13.55
CA PHE A 152 8.41 31.70 13.54
C PHE A 152 7.77 33.08 13.28
N LYS A 153 7.82 33.95 14.29
CA LYS A 153 7.39 35.36 14.19
C LYS A 153 8.45 36.28 13.59
N THR A 154 9.67 35.80 13.41
CA THR A 154 10.79 36.59 12.90
C THR A 154 10.65 36.80 11.40
N LYS A 155 10.93 38.01 10.91
CA LYS A 155 10.80 38.41 9.50
C LYS A 155 12.17 38.35 8.82
N PRO A 156 12.63 37.20 8.29
CA PRO A 156 13.92 37.15 7.62
C PRO A 156 13.83 37.82 6.24
N SER A 157 14.77 38.70 5.95
CA SER A 157 14.89 39.40 4.66
C SER A 157 15.03 38.46 3.46
N SER A 158 15.53 37.24 3.65
CA SER A 158 15.68 36.25 2.57
C SER A 158 14.34 35.69 2.05
N ILE A 159 13.24 35.79 2.82
CA ILE A 159 11.95 35.23 2.40
C ILE A 159 11.20 36.15 1.45
N SER A 160 11.31 37.46 1.64
CA SER A 160 10.74 38.42 0.69
C SER A 160 11.41 38.28 -0.68
N GLU A 161 12.70 37.94 -0.74
CA GLU A 161 13.39 37.63 -2.00
C GLU A 161 12.86 36.35 -2.67
N ILE A 162 12.64 35.29 -1.90
CA ILE A 162 12.08 34.02 -2.39
C ILE A 162 10.63 34.21 -2.86
N LEU A 163 9.80 34.89 -2.07
CA LEU A 163 8.41 35.21 -2.41
C LEU A 163 8.33 36.09 -3.66
N ARG A 164 9.20 37.11 -3.78
CA ARG A 164 9.26 37.96 -4.99
C ARG A 164 9.69 37.16 -6.22
N LYS A 165 10.61 36.20 -6.05
CA LYS A 165 11.05 35.31 -7.14
C LYS A 165 9.99 34.29 -7.53
N LEU A 166 9.15 33.86 -6.58
CA LEU A 166 7.98 33.03 -6.83
C LEU A 166 6.86 33.83 -7.52
N GLU A 167 6.56 35.04 -7.06
CA GLU A 167 5.54 35.91 -7.65
C GLU A 167 5.90 36.38 -9.07
N SER A 168 7.19 36.42 -9.40
CA SER A 168 7.70 36.62 -10.76
C SER A 168 7.25 35.55 -11.77
N TYR A 169 6.91 34.34 -11.32
CA TYR A 169 6.36 33.32 -12.20
C TYR A 169 4.84 33.49 -12.38
N ASP A 170 4.42 33.81 -13.60
CA ASP A 170 3.03 34.14 -13.98
C ASP A 170 2.01 33.04 -13.60
N ARG A 171 2.44 31.78 -13.54
CA ARG A 171 1.60 30.64 -13.10
C ARG A 171 1.20 30.70 -11.62
N ILE A 172 1.91 31.47 -10.79
CA ILE A 172 1.68 31.59 -9.35
C ILE A 172 0.58 32.62 -9.04
N ASN A 173 0.36 33.60 -9.92
CA ASN A 173 -0.76 34.55 -9.80
C ASN A 173 -2.13 33.86 -9.93
N PHE A 174 -2.23 32.81 -10.73
CA PHE A 174 -3.43 31.96 -10.81
C PHE A 174 -3.76 31.32 -9.44
N PHE A 175 -2.73 30.86 -8.72
CA PHE A 175 -2.89 30.28 -7.38
C PHE A 175 -3.31 31.31 -6.33
N LYS A 176 -2.78 32.55 -6.41
CA LYS A 176 -3.13 33.64 -5.49
C LYS A 176 -4.60 34.08 -5.62
N PHE A 177 -5.16 34.02 -6.83
CA PHE A 177 -6.56 34.37 -7.10
C PHE A 177 -7.58 33.42 -6.44
N SER A 178 -7.18 32.18 -6.13
CA SER A 178 -8.03 31.23 -5.42
C SER A 178 -8.22 31.53 -3.93
N ASP A 179 -7.28 32.25 -3.29
CA ASP A 179 -7.35 32.58 -1.85
C ASP A 179 -8.14 33.86 -1.53
N VAL A 180 -8.32 34.77 -2.51
CA VAL A 180 -9.08 36.03 -2.30
C VAL A 180 -10.56 35.75 -2.08
N LYS A 181 -11.12 34.70 -2.70
CA LYS A 181 -12.54 34.35 -2.53
C LYS A 181 -12.88 33.67 -1.21
N GLU A 182 -11.91 33.08 -0.50
CA GLU A 182 -12.18 32.32 0.74
C GLU A 182 -11.91 33.16 2.01
N ASN A 183 -10.98 34.13 1.96
CA ASN A 183 -10.61 34.98 3.09
C ASN A 183 -11.50 36.21 3.34
N GLU A 184 -12.46 36.54 2.47
CA GLU A 184 -13.41 37.64 2.74
C GLU A 184 -14.39 37.32 3.90
N ASN A 185 -14.54 36.05 4.29
CA ASN A 185 -15.49 35.63 5.32
C ASN A 185 -14.89 35.43 6.73
N SER A 186 -13.57 35.59 6.92
CA SER A 186 -12.89 35.38 8.21
C SER A 186 -11.93 36.55 8.54
N THR A 187 -12.54 37.60 9.10
CA THR A 187 -11.98 38.71 9.90
C THR A 187 -10.45 38.83 10.09
N SER A 188 -9.89 39.88 9.46
CA SER A 188 -9.03 40.94 10.03
C SER A 188 -7.69 40.62 10.71
N SER A 189 -6.83 39.80 10.12
CA SER A 189 -5.38 39.99 10.30
C SER A 189 -4.65 39.72 8.99
N GLN A 190 -3.90 40.71 8.49
CA GLN A 190 -3.02 40.55 7.34
C GLN A 190 -2.19 39.25 7.50
N PRO A 191 -2.26 38.30 6.55
CA PRO A 191 -1.57 37.02 6.70
C PRO A 191 -0.06 37.26 6.73
N ASN A 192 0.62 36.69 7.72
CA ASN A 192 2.09 36.76 7.81
C ASN A 192 2.71 36.14 6.55
N GLU A 193 3.84 36.66 6.06
CA GLU A 193 4.56 36.15 4.86
C GLU A 193 4.84 34.63 4.96
N TRP A 194 5.06 34.13 6.19
CA TRP A 194 5.20 32.70 6.49
C TRP A 194 3.93 31.88 6.25
N GLN A 195 2.75 32.44 6.52
CA GLN A 195 1.48 31.77 6.24
C GLN A 195 1.24 31.66 4.74
N GLN A 196 1.63 32.67 3.96
CA GLN A 196 1.57 32.64 2.49
C GLN A 196 2.52 31.58 1.91
N LEU A 197 3.76 31.48 2.42
CA LEU A 197 4.70 30.44 2.00
C LEU A 197 4.17 29.03 2.33
N VAL A 198 3.58 28.84 3.51
CA VAL A 198 3.02 27.55 3.93
C VAL A 198 1.81 27.14 3.11
N LEU A 199 0.94 28.09 2.75
CA LEU A 199 -0.15 27.86 1.81
C LEU A 199 0.38 27.46 0.43
N PHE A 200 1.43 28.13 -0.06
CA PHE A 200 2.08 27.79 -1.32
C PHE A 200 2.66 26.37 -1.28
N ILE A 201 3.40 26.00 -0.23
CA ILE A 201 3.98 24.66 -0.07
C ILE A 201 2.87 23.59 -0.06
N ASN A 202 1.78 23.84 0.66
CA ASN A 202 0.66 22.90 0.74
C ASN A 202 -0.06 22.73 -0.61
N LYS A 203 -0.19 23.80 -1.40
CA LYS A 203 -0.76 23.75 -2.76
C LYS A 203 0.19 23.18 -3.81
N ALA A 204 1.50 23.38 -3.66
CA ALA A 204 2.51 22.79 -4.54
C ALA A 204 2.74 21.29 -4.28
N ALA A 205 2.40 20.82 -3.08
CA ALA A 205 2.40 19.40 -2.73
C ALA A 205 1.19 18.62 -3.27
N PHE A 206 0.16 19.33 -3.75
CA PHE A 206 -0.97 18.77 -4.48
C PHE A 206 -0.67 18.73 -5.99
#